data_AF-A0A4R4D3G0-F1
#
_entry.id   AF-A0A4R4D3G0-F1
#
_cell.length_a   1.000
_cell.length_b   1.000
_cell.length_c   1.000
_cell.angle_alpha   90.00
_cell.angle_beta   90.00
_cell.angle_gamma   90.00
#
_symmetry.space_group_name_H-M   'P 1'
#
loop_
_entity.id
_entity.type
_entity.pdbx_description
1 polymer ?
#
loop_
_entity_poly.entity_id
_entity_poly.type
_entity_poly.pdbx_seq_one_letter_code
_entity_poly.pdbx_strand_id
1 'polypeptide(L)'
;GDRTSVPPYEYPALRVSIEDMAPIVRASWMRGVSALPNTFAHESYIDELAHAAGVDPLEYRLRYIHDERASELMRSTAERAGWTPHTEPMQT
;
A
#
# COMPACT_ATOMS: atom_id res chain seq x y z
N GLY A 1 2.20 11.65 -12.91
CA GLY A 1 1.16 11.91 -11.89
C GLY A 1 1.73 11.57 -10.54
N ASP A 2 2.05 12.58 -9.75
CA ASP A 2 2.89 12.47 -8.54
C ASP A 2 2.09 12.22 -7.26
N ARG A 3 0.77 12.36 -7.29
CA ARG A 3 -0.07 12.17 -6.11
C ARG A 3 0.08 10.77 -5.54
N THR A 4 0.36 10.68 -4.23
CA THR A 4 0.60 9.42 -3.49
C THR A 4 1.74 8.56 -4.05
N SER A 5 2.63 9.15 -4.85
CA SER A 5 3.83 8.46 -5.34
C SER A 5 4.77 8.06 -4.19
N VAL A 6 4.80 8.86 -3.12
CA VAL A 6 5.46 8.50 -1.86
C VAL A 6 4.52 7.61 -1.03
N PRO A 7 4.96 6.40 -0.65
CA PRO A 7 4.18 5.48 0.18
C PRO A 7 3.98 6.02 1.61
N PRO A 8 2.92 5.58 2.32
CA PRO A 8 2.69 5.95 3.72
C PRO A 8 3.61 5.19 4.71
N TYR A 9 4.37 4.21 4.22
CA TYR A 9 5.29 3.39 5.01
C TYR A 9 6.69 4.00 5.03
N GLU A 10 7.35 3.93 6.17
CA GLU A 10 8.73 4.36 6.33
C GLU A 10 9.69 3.31 5.77
N TYR A 11 10.54 3.76 4.84
CA TYR A 11 11.65 2.99 4.31
C TYR A 11 12.95 3.75 4.58
N PRO A 12 13.97 3.10 5.18
CA PRO A 12 15.24 3.77 5.48
C PRO A 12 15.98 4.24 4.21
N ALA A 13 15.73 3.60 3.07
CA ALA A 13 16.24 3.99 1.77
C ALA A 13 15.10 3.96 0.74
N LEU A 14 14.64 5.15 0.34
CA LEU A 14 13.55 5.32 -0.62
C LEU A 14 14.00 6.17 -1.81
N ARG A 15 13.75 5.67 -3.02
CA ARG A 15 13.87 6.44 -4.26
C ARG A 15 12.59 6.30 -5.06
N VAL A 16 11.92 7.42 -5.32
CA VAL A 16 10.72 7.49 -6.16
C VAL A 16 11.03 8.35 -7.37
N SER A 17 10.77 7.84 -8.56
CA SER A 17 10.87 8.56 -9.83
C SER A 17 9.55 8.49 -10.58
N ILE A 18 9.18 9.58 -11.23
CA ILE A 18 7.93 9.70 -11.97
C ILE A 18 8.28 10.14 -13.38
N GLU A 19 7.87 9.35 -14.36
CA GLU A 19 8.04 9.65 -15.78
C GLU A 19 6.67 9.80 -16.41
N ASP A 20 6.28 11.03 -16.74
CA ASP A 20 5.02 11.32 -17.39
C ASP A 20 5.16 11.22 -18.91
N MET A 21 4.53 10.19 -19.49
CA MET A 21 4.60 9.91 -20.93
C MET A 21 3.38 10.47 -21.65
N ALA A 22 3.61 10.97 -22.87
CA ALA A 22 2.52 11.42 -23.74
C ALA A 22 1.58 10.22 -24.05
N PRO A 23 0.28 10.33 -23.74
CA PRO A 23 -0.62 9.19 -23.88
C PRO A 23 -0.99 8.99 -25.36
N ILE A 24 -1.11 7.73 -25.79
CA ILE A 24 -1.48 7.34 -27.17
C ILE A 24 -2.94 7.75 -27.48
N VAL A 25 -3.79 7.79 -26.46
CA VAL A 25 -5.17 8.28 -26.51
C VAL A 25 -5.37 9.40 -25.52
N ARG A 26 -6.40 10.24 -25.69
CA ARG A 26 -6.67 11.35 -24.76
C ARG A 26 -6.89 10.81 -23.33
N ALA A 27 -5.93 11.03 -22.45
CA ALA A 27 -6.08 10.78 -21.04
C ALA A 27 -6.82 11.94 -20.36
N SER A 28 -7.56 11.62 -19.31
CA SER A 28 -8.14 12.60 -18.40
C SER A 28 -8.01 12.07 -16.97
N TRP A 29 -8.36 12.91 -16.01
CA TRP A 29 -8.26 12.59 -14.60
C TRP A 29 -9.39 11.64 -14.18
N MET A 30 -9.03 10.45 -13.68
CA MET A 30 -9.95 9.57 -12.97
C MET A 30 -10.03 9.97 -11.49
N ARG A 31 -11.06 9.47 -10.78
CA ARG A 31 -11.23 9.74 -9.35
C ARG A 31 -9.94 9.44 -8.58
N GLY A 32 -9.49 10.39 -7.77
CA GLY A 32 -8.26 10.25 -7.00
C GLY A 32 -6.98 10.62 -7.75
N VAL A 33 -7.02 10.93 -9.05
CA VAL A 33 -5.93 11.53 -9.86
C VAL A 33 -4.57 10.91 -9.54
N SER A 34 -4.31 9.72 -10.08
CA SER A 34 -3.14 8.85 -9.81
C SER A 34 -3.05 8.20 -8.42
N ALA A 35 -3.98 8.47 -7.50
CA ALA A 35 -3.96 7.78 -6.20
C ALA A 35 -4.12 6.25 -6.31
N LEU A 36 -5.08 5.80 -7.11
CA LEU A 36 -5.36 4.37 -7.28
C LEU A 36 -4.15 3.53 -7.75
N PRO A 37 -3.47 3.86 -8.86
CA PRO A 37 -2.34 3.04 -9.32
C PRO A 37 -1.16 3.06 -8.35
N ASN A 38 -0.87 4.22 -7.73
CA ASN A 38 0.23 4.32 -6.78
C ASN A 38 -0.07 3.55 -5.48
N THR A 39 -1.27 3.71 -4.90
CA THR A 39 -1.68 2.90 -3.74
C THR A 39 -1.66 1.42 -4.06
N PHE A 40 -2.16 1.00 -5.23
CA PHE A 40 -2.10 -0.40 -5.63
C PHE A 40 -0.67 -0.94 -5.67
N ALA A 41 0.27 -0.19 -6.26
CA ALA A 41 1.67 -0.59 -6.32
C ALA A 41 2.29 -0.70 -4.92
N HIS A 42 2.05 0.28 -4.05
CA HIS A 42 2.57 0.28 -2.66
C HIS A 42 2.01 -0.88 -1.84
N GLU A 43 0.70 -1.12 -1.92
CA GLU A 43 0.03 -2.17 -1.15
C GLU A 43 0.40 -3.58 -1.65
N SER A 44 0.54 -3.75 -2.96
CA SER A 44 1.01 -5.04 -3.52
C SER A 44 2.43 -5.34 -3.05
N TYR A 45 3.32 -4.34 -3.09
CA TYR A 45 4.72 -4.53 -2.70
C TYR A 45 4.86 -4.87 -1.21
N ILE A 46 4.11 -4.21 -0.33
CA ILE A 46 4.19 -4.51 1.11
C ILE A 46 3.61 -5.89 1.45
N ASP A 47 2.58 -6.35 0.72
CA ASP A 47 2.07 -7.71 0.87
C ASP A 47 3.08 -8.77 0.42
N GLU A 48 3.77 -8.55 -0.70
CA GLU A 48 4.84 -9.43 -1.16
C GLU A 48 6.00 -9.51 -0.16
N LEU A 49 6.37 -8.38 0.45
CA LEU A 49 7.39 -8.34 1.51
C LEU A 49 6.94 -9.08 2.77
N ALA A 50 5.69 -8.91 3.19
CA ALA A 50 5.13 -9.62 4.34
C ALA A 50 5.14 -11.14 4.12
N HIS A 51 4.72 -11.57 2.93
CA HIS A 51 4.76 -12.97 2.52
C HIS A 51 6.19 -13.52 2.52
N ALA A 52 7.13 -12.81 1.89
CA ALA A 52 8.54 -13.21 1.85
C ALA A 52 9.18 -13.27 3.26
N ALA A 53 8.72 -12.43 4.19
CA ALA A 53 9.15 -12.43 5.58
C ALA A 53 8.45 -13.49 6.45
N GLY A 54 7.40 -14.15 5.95
CA GLY A 54 6.58 -15.07 6.73
C GLY A 54 5.82 -14.39 7.87
N VAL A 55 5.41 -13.14 7.67
CA VAL A 55 4.72 -12.30 8.68
C VAL A 55 3.32 -11.98 8.17
N ASP A 56 2.37 -11.85 9.10
CA ASP A 56 1.03 -11.38 8.76
C ASP A 56 1.09 -9.99 8.09
N PRO A 57 0.38 -9.78 6.96
CA PRO A 57 0.48 -8.54 6.19
C PRO A 57 -0.02 -7.30 6.95
N LEU A 58 -0.97 -7.46 7.88
CA LEU A 58 -1.41 -6.36 8.74
C LEU A 58 -0.32 -6.04 9.79
N GLU A 59 0.23 -7.06 10.45
CA GLU A 59 1.33 -6.89 11.39
C GLU A 59 2.53 -6.22 10.71
N TYR A 60 2.88 -6.66 9.50
CA TYR A 60 4.00 -6.12 8.74
C TYR A 60 3.79 -4.63 8.41
N ARG A 61 2.61 -4.23 7.94
CA ARG A 61 2.27 -2.80 7.73
C ARG A 61 2.44 -1.96 8.98
N LEU A 62 1.97 -2.47 10.12
CA LEU A 62 2.01 -1.77 11.40
C LEU A 62 3.44 -1.56 11.93
N ARG A 63 4.44 -2.29 11.43
CA ARG A 63 5.86 -2.06 11.77
C ARG A 63 6.43 -0.82 11.09
N TYR A 64 5.90 -0.44 9.92
CA TYR A 64 6.46 0.62 9.07
C TYR A 64 5.56 1.84 8.94
N ILE A 65 4.37 1.86 9.56
CA ILE A 65 3.51 3.04 9.57
C ILE A 65 3.62 3.77 10.91
N HIS A 66 3.96 5.06 10.88
CA HIS A 66 4.13 5.89 12.07
C HIS A 66 2.96 6.86 12.33
N ASP A 67 2.01 6.94 11.40
CA ASP A 67 0.77 7.68 11.63
C ASP A 67 -0.12 6.91 12.61
N GLU A 68 -0.31 7.48 13.81
CA GLU A 68 -1.08 6.86 14.89
C GLU A 68 -2.54 6.63 14.49
N ARG A 69 -3.14 7.58 13.78
CA ARG A 69 -4.54 7.50 13.36
C ARG A 69 -4.73 6.41 12.31
N ALA A 70 -3.80 6.27 11.38
CA ALA A 70 -3.82 5.20 10.38
C ALA A 70 -3.61 3.83 11.04
N SER A 71 -2.71 3.75 12.02
CA SER A 71 -2.47 2.53 12.82
C SER A 71 -3.72 2.09 13.58
N GLU A 72 -4.39 3.02 14.27
CA GLU A 72 -5.63 2.77 15.00
C GLU A 72 -6.75 2.32 14.04
N LEU A 73 -6.88 2.97 12.89
CA LEU A 73 -7.85 2.60 11.86
C LEU A 73 -7.62 1.16 11.37
N MET A 74 -6.37 0.79 11.10
CA MET A 74 -6.03 -0.57 10.64
C MET A 74 -6.36 -1.62 11.70
N ARG A 75 -5.94 -1.41 12.95
CA ARG A 75 -6.25 -2.33 14.06
C ARG A 75 -7.75 -2.47 14.28
N SER A 76 -8.48 -1.36 14.36
CA SER A 76 -9.93 -1.37 14.58
C SER A 76 -10.71 -2.00 13.43
N THR A 77 -10.26 -1.80 12.18
CA THR A 77 -10.87 -2.44 11.00
C THR A 77 -10.65 -3.93 11.02
N ALA A 78 -9.42 -4.38 11.31
CA ALA A 78 -9.08 -5.79 11.39
C ALA A 78 -9.86 -6.53 12.49
N GLU A 79 -9.98 -5.92 13.67
CA GLU A 79 -10.79 -6.44 14.78
C GLU A 79 -12.26 -6.62 14.36
N ARG A 80 -12.86 -5.57 13.78
CA ARG A 80 -14.27 -5.60 13.35
C ARG A 80 -14.53 -6.56 12.19
N ALA A 81 -13.54 -6.77 11.33
CA ALA A 81 -13.63 -7.70 10.21
C ALA A 81 -13.39 -9.16 10.65
N GLY A 82 -12.98 -9.41 11.89
CA GLY A 82 -12.60 -10.74 12.35
C GLY A 82 -11.36 -11.26 11.61
N TRP A 83 -10.38 -10.38 11.37
CA TRP A 83 -9.17 -10.72 10.63
C TRP A 83 -8.48 -11.94 11.23
N THR A 84 -8.22 -12.93 10.38
CA THR A 84 -7.47 -14.13 10.76
C THR A 84 -6.06 -13.99 10.21
N PRO A 85 -5.02 -13.96 11.08
CA PRO A 85 -3.66 -13.81 10.63
C PRO A 85 -3.24 -14.89 9.64
N HIS A 86 -2.55 -14.50 8.57
CA HIS A 86 -2.07 -15.42 7.55
C HIS A 86 -0.75 -14.95 6.97
N THR A 87 0.09 -15.88 6.51
CA THR A 87 1.40 -15.57 5.90
C THR A 87 1.44 -15.92 4.42
N GLU A 88 0.45 -16.66 3.95
CA GLU A 88 0.27 -17.05 2.55
C GLU A 88 -0.77 -16.16 1.88
N PRO A 89 -0.67 -15.91 0.56
CA PRO A 89 -1.74 -15.27 -0.19
C PRO A 89 -3.02 -16.08 -0.08
N MET A 90 -4.15 -15.41 0.13
CA MET A 90 -5.45 -16.08 0.14
C MET A 90 -5.80 -16.52 -1.29
N GLN A 91 -5.59 -17.81 -1.57
CA GLN A 91 -6.06 -18.45 -2.79
C GLN A 91 -7.52 -18.85 -2.57
N THR A 92 -8.42 -18.12 -3.22
CA THR A 92 -9.87 -18.42 -3.21
C THR A 92 -10.19 -19.61 -4.11
#